data_AF-A0A7K5KN31-F1
#
_entry.id   AF-A0A7K5KN31-F1
#
_cell.length_a   1.000
_cell.length_b   1.000
_cell.length_c   1.000
_cell.angle_alpha   90.00
_cell.angle_beta   90.00
_cell.angle_gamma   90.00
#
_symmetry.space_group_name_H-M   'P 1'
#
loop_
_entity.id
_entity.type
_entity.pdbx_description
1 polymer ?
#
loop_
_entity_poly.entity_id
_entity_poly.type
_entity_poly.pdbx_seq_one_letter_code
_entity_poly.pdbx_strand_id
1 'polypeptide(L)'
;ERVLRIVRTLGLAAAPPGQSNKDEEEEEEEEEEEEGCEKHREPLRVFCEQDRALLCGVCRESRAHRAHTLLALPEARRRYETELQARLQTLRDDRDKLLEMREAEMRRNS
;
A
#
# COMPACT_ATOMS: atom_id res chain seq x y z
N GLU A 1 0.59 -3.14 13.49
CA GLU A 1 -0.04 -3.96 12.42
C GLU A 1 0.94 -4.19 11.27
N ARG A 2 1.03 -5.41 10.73
CA ARG A 2 1.96 -5.78 9.63
C ARG A 2 1.68 -5.06 8.29
N VAL A 3 0.44 -4.60 8.08
CA VAL A 3 0.00 -3.92 6.85
C VAL A 3 0.62 -2.52 6.74
N LEU A 4 0.70 -1.78 7.85
CA LEU A 4 1.31 -0.43 7.87
C LEU A 4 2.79 -0.45 7.45
N ARG A 5 3.52 -1.52 7.81
CA ARG A 5 4.93 -1.71 7.45
C ARG A 5 5.11 -1.84 5.93
N ILE A 6 4.22 -2.58 5.26
CA ILE A 6 4.26 -2.81 3.81
C ILE A 6 3.91 -1.53 3.03
N VAL A 7 2.91 -0.77 3.50
CA VAL A 7 2.45 0.46 2.83
C VAL A 7 3.56 1.53 2.79
N ARG A 8 4.34 1.67 3.88
CA ARG A 8 5.51 2.57 3.91
C ARG A 8 6.60 2.15 2.93
N THR A 9 7.05 0.90 3.00
CA THR A 9 8.10 0.36 2.11
C THR A 9 7.74 0.33 0.62
N LEU A 10 6.45 0.24 0.30
CA LEU A 10 5.99 0.32 -1.08
C LEU A 10 5.76 1.78 -1.53
N GLY A 11 6.05 2.80 -0.72
CA GLY A 11 5.83 4.19 -1.08
C GLY A 11 4.37 4.53 -1.39
N LEU A 12 3.42 3.78 -0.81
CA LEU A 12 1.97 3.96 -1.00
C LEU A 12 1.39 4.98 -0.01
N ALA A 13 2.20 5.53 0.89
CA ALA A 13 1.80 6.62 1.76
C ALA A 13 1.70 7.91 0.93
N ALA A 14 0.47 8.36 0.68
CA ALA A 14 0.25 9.70 0.17
C ALA A 14 0.69 10.70 1.26
N ALA A 15 1.61 11.60 0.90
CA ALA A 15 1.92 12.77 1.72
C ALA A 15 0.61 13.52 2.06
N PRO A 16 0.45 14.00 3.30
CA PRO A 16 -0.72 14.80 3.66
C PRO A 16 -0.80 16.04 2.76
N PRO A 17 -1.95 16.33 2.13
CA PRO A 17 -2.07 17.52 1.31
C PRO A 17 -2.16 18.76 2.20
N GLY A 18 -1.06 19.51 2.25
CA GLY A 18 -1.03 20.95 2.48
C GLY A 18 -0.86 21.41 3.93
N GLN A 19 0.21 22.16 4.16
CA GLN A 19 0.12 23.57 4.56
C GLN A 19 1.32 24.34 4.02
N SER A 20 1.02 25.36 3.23
CA SER A 20 1.94 26.36 2.68
C SER A 20 2.56 27.21 3.79
N ASN A 21 3.88 27.42 3.75
CA ASN A 21 4.53 28.72 3.61
C ASN A 21 6.06 28.53 3.49
N LYS A 22 6.70 29.55 2.92
CA LYS A 22 7.99 29.51 2.21
C LYS A 22 9.20 29.57 3.14
N ASP A 23 10.30 29.10 2.55
CA ASP A 23 11.71 29.34 2.85
C ASP A 23 12.37 28.34 3.84
N GLU A 24 13.53 27.86 3.39
CA GLU A 24 14.59 27.08 4.07
C GLU A 24 14.71 25.60 3.69
N GLU A 25 15.88 25.29 3.13
CA GLU A 25 16.38 23.99 2.70
C GLU A 25 16.61 23.09 3.91
N GLU A 26 15.74 22.10 4.11
CA GLU A 26 16.10 20.90 4.88
C GLU A 26 15.59 19.70 4.09
N GLU A 27 16.48 19.12 3.28
CA GLU A 27 16.37 17.71 2.92
C GLU A 27 16.45 16.95 4.25
N GLU A 28 15.31 16.74 4.89
CA GLU A 28 15.17 15.75 5.95
C GLU A 28 15.46 14.40 5.29
N GLU A 29 16.74 14.03 5.25
CA GLU A 29 17.15 12.63 5.24
C GLU A 29 16.57 12.05 6.53
N GLU A 30 15.28 11.70 6.51
CA GLU A 30 14.75 10.71 7.43
C GLU A 30 15.65 9.49 7.21
N GLU A 31 16.58 9.26 8.15
CA GLU A 31 17.27 7.99 8.29
C GLU A 31 16.17 6.96 8.54
N GLU A 32 15.54 6.49 7.45
CA GLU A 32 14.61 5.40 7.46
C GLU A 32 15.41 4.22 7.99
N GLU A 33 15.25 3.91 9.28
CA GLU A 33 15.67 2.65 9.85
C GLU A 33 14.95 1.56 9.02
N GLU A 34 15.59 1.12 7.93
CA GLU A 34 15.17 -0.07 7.18
C GLU A 34 15.29 -1.22 8.19
N GLU A 35 14.22 -1.46 8.96
CA GLU A 35 14.05 -2.64 9.78
C GLU A 35 14.15 -3.84 8.83
N GLY A 36 15.38 -4.33 8.65
CA GLY A 36 15.68 -5.47 7.81
C GLY A 36 14.96 -6.71 8.32
N CYS A 37 15.09 -7.81 7.58
CA CYS A 37 14.54 -9.08 8.02
C CYS A 37 15.01 -9.42 9.44
N GLU A 38 14.10 -9.62 10.38
CA GLU A 38 14.42 -9.91 11.80
C GLU A 38 15.37 -11.11 11.96
N LYS A 39 15.32 -12.07 11.03
CA LYS A 39 16.14 -13.28 11.05
C LYS A 39 17.52 -13.09 10.42
N HIS A 40 17.61 -12.29 9.36
CA HIS A 40 18.83 -12.21 8.53
C HIS A 40 19.51 -10.85 8.59
N ARG A 41 18.86 -9.83 9.19
CA ARG A 41 19.29 -8.43 9.26
C ARG A 41 19.67 -7.84 7.89
N GLU A 42 18.97 -8.30 6.85
CA GLU A 42 19.14 -7.87 5.48
C GLU A 42 17.97 -6.98 5.02
N PRO A 43 18.20 -6.02 4.11
CA PRO A 43 17.15 -5.16 3.58
C PRO A 43 16.07 -5.97 2.85
N LEU A 44 14.83 -5.54 3.01
CA LEU A 44 13.66 -6.20 2.46
C LEU A 44 13.36 -5.65 1.07
N ARG A 45 13.76 -6.38 0.00
CA ARG A 45 13.70 -5.88 -1.39
C ARG A 45 12.71 -6.62 -2.28
N VAL A 46 12.10 -7.69 -1.77
CA VAL A 46 11.25 -8.60 -2.55
C VAL A 46 9.91 -8.75 -1.86
N PHE A 47 8.81 -8.73 -2.61
CA PHE A 47 7.47 -8.95 -2.09
C PHE A 47 6.96 -10.33 -2.46
N CYS A 48 6.42 -11.07 -1.49
CA CYS A 48 5.72 -12.34 -1.70
C CYS A 48 4.21 -12.12 -1.77
N GLU A 49 3.57 -12.53 -2.87
CA GLU A 49 2.14 -12.32 -3.06
C GLU A 49 1.26 -13.17 -2.14
N GLN A 50 1.63 -14.44 -1.95
CA GLN A 50 0.86 -15.40 -1.18
C GLN A 50 0.87 -15.05 0.31
N ASP A 51 2.04 -14.69 0.84
CA ASP A 51 2.20 -14.36 2.26
C ASP A 51 1.93 -12.88 2.56
N ARG A 52 1.76 -12.06 1.52
CA ARG A 52 1.64 -10.60 1.59
C ARG A 52 2.70 -10.01 2.51
N ALA A 53 3.95 -10.31 2.21
CA ALA A 53 5.08 -9.97 3.07
C ALA A 53 6.30 -9.57 2.25
N LEU A 54 7.12 -8.69 2.81
CA LEU A 54 8.43 -8.40 2.27
C LEU A 54 9.47 -9.39 2.79
N LEU A 55 10.38 -9.75 1.89
CA LEU A 55 11.42 -10.75 2.08
C LEU A 55 12.78 -10.12 1.77
N CYS A 56 13.80 -10.53 2.52
CA CYS A 56 15.20 -10.29 2.16
C CYS A 56 15.69 -11.32 1.12
N GLY A 57 16.93 -11.15 0.65
CA GLY A 57 17.55 -12.05 -0.33
C GLY A 57 17.56 -13.51 0.14
N VAL A 58 17.93 -13.75 1.40
CA VAL A 58 17.96 -15.11 1.96
C VAL A 58 16.55 -15.72 2.11
N CYS A 59 15.57 -14.94 2.56
CA CYS A 59 14.19 -15.42 2.67
C CYS A 59 13.61 -15.82 1.31
N ARG A 60 13.93 -15.07 0.25
CA ARG A 60 13.53 -15.39 -1.13
C ARG A 60 14.02 -16.78 -1.57
N GLU A 61 15.25 -17.15 -1.23
CA GLU A 61 15.85 -18.43 -1.62
C GLU A 61 15.40 -19.60 -0.73
N SER A 62 14.76 -19.30 0.41
CA SER A 62 14.27 -20.32 1.32
C SER A 62 13.23 -21.22 0.65
N ARG A 63 13.18 -22.49 1.08
CA ARG A 63 12.17 -23.45 0.62
C ARG A 63 10.74 -22.99 0.88
N ALA A 64 10.54 -22.12 1.86
CA ALA A 64 9.22 -21.57 2.22
C ALA A 64 8.62 -20.72 1.10
N HIS A 65 9.43 -19.95 0.38
CA HIS A 65 8.97 -19.02 -0.67
C HIS A 65 9.31 -19.47 -2.09
N ARG A 66 9.97 -20.63 -2.26
CA ARG A 66 10.43 -21.15 -3.56
C ARG A 66 9.31 -21.37 -4.58
N ALA A 67 8.09 -21.69 -4.12
CA ALA A 67 6.93 -21.90 -4.97
C ALA A 67 6.00 -20.68 -5.05
N HIS A 68 6.32 -19.59 -4.34
CA HIS A 68 5.49 -18.40 -4.29
C HIS A 68 5.86 -17.43 -5.42
N THR A 69 4.90 -16.58 -5.76
CA THR A 69 5.13 -15.50 -6.72
C THR A 69 5.83 -14.37 -5.99
N LEU A 70 7.05 -14.08 -6.43
CA LEU A 70 7.87 -13.03 -5.86
C LEU A 70 7.96 -11.88 -6.86
N LEU A 71 7.62 -10.68 -6.39
CA LEU A 71 7.66 -9.45 -7.17
C LEU A 71 8.74 -8.52 -6.60
N ALA A 72 9.35 -7.71 -7.47
CA ALA A 72 10.14 -6.59 -7.00
C ALA A 72 9.21 -5.52 -6.38
N LEU A 73 9.73 -4.73 -5.43
CA LEU A 73 8.95 -3.65 -4.79
C LEU A 73 8.24 -2.72 -5.80
N PRO A 74 8.89 -2.22 -6.87
CA PRO A 74 8.21 -1.32 -7.82
C PRO A 74 7.05 -2.00 -8.58
N GLU A 75 7.21 -3.28 -8.89
CA GLU A 75 6.18 -4.07 -9.57
C GLU A 75 4.99 -4.35 -8.66
N ALA A 76 5.28 -4.73 -7.40
CA ALA A 76 4.27 -4.91 -6.38
C ALA A 76 3.49 -3.61 -6.13
N ARG A 77 4.19 -2.47 -5.97
CA ARG A 77 3.59 -1.14 -5.82
C ARG A 77 2.58 -0.88 -6.93
N ARG A 78 3.03 -0.92 -8.19
CA ARG A 78 2.17 -0.61 -9.35
C ARG A 78 0.94 -1.52 -9.41
N ARG A 79 1.11 -2.81 -9.14
CA ARG A 79 0.01 -3.78 -9.17
C ARG A 79 -1.03 -3.48 -8.10
N TYR A 80 -0.60 -3.25 -6.86
CA TYR A 80 -1.51 -2.95 -5.76
C TYR A 80 -2.15 -1.57 -5.87
N GLU A 81 -1.45 -0.55 -6.37
CA GLU A 81 -2.05 0.76 -6.67
C GLU A 81 -3.23 0.60 -7.63
N THR A 82 -3.04 -0.15 -8.71
CA THR A 82 -4.09 -0.38 -9.71
C THR A 82 -5.26 -1.14 -9.11
N GLU A 83 -5.00 -2.21 -8.34
CA GLU A 83 -6.05 -3.01 -7.68
C GLU A 83 -6.83 -2.20 -6.64
N LEU A 84 -6.14 -1.40 -5.83
CA LEU A 84 -6.75 -0.54 -4.82
C LEU A 84 -7.57 0.57 -5.45
N GLN A 85 -7.08 1.21 -6.52
CA GLN A 85 -7.82 2.23 -7.25
C GLN A 85 -9.10 1.66 -7.85
N ALA A 86 -9.04 0.48 -8.47
CA ALA A 86 -10.22 -0.18 -9.04
C ALA A 86 -11.27 -0.48 -7.94
N ARG A 87 -10.84 -1.05 -6.81
CA ARG A 87 -11.73 -1.32 -5.67
C ARG A 87 -12.33 -0.06 -5.06
N LEU A 88 -11.52 0.99 -4.91
CA LEU A 88 -11.98 2.28 -4.41
C LEU A 88 -13.04 2.89 -5.33
N GLN A 89 -12.86 2.76 -6.65
CA GLN A 89 -13.85 3.25 -7.61
C GLN A 89 -15.17 2.49 -7.48
N THR A 90 -15.13 1.15 -7.40
CA THR A 90 -16.35 0.35 -7.17
C THR A 90 -17.09 0.78 -5.90
N LEU A 91 -16.37 1.01 -4.80
CA LEU A 91 -16.97 1.46 -3.55
C LEU A 91 -17.61 2.86 -3.67
N ARG A 92 -17.02 3.77 -4.46
CA ARG A 92 -17.61 5.09 -4.74
C ARG A 92 -18.89 4.96 -5.54
N ASP A 93 -18.89 4.14 -6.58
CA ASP A 93 -20.06 3.91 -7.42
C ASP A 93 -21.22 3.30 -6.62
N ASP A 94 -20.92 2.34 -5.73
CA ASP A 94 -21.91 1.70 -4.87
C ASP A 94 -22.49 2.69 -3.85
N ARG A 95 -21.64 3.54 -3.25
CA ARG A 95 -22.09 4.65 -2.39
C ARG A 95 -23.05 5.56 -3.14
N ASP A 96 -22.71 5.97 -4.37
CA ASP A 96 -23.51 6.92 -5.14
C ASP A 96 -24.87 6.33 -5.50
N LYS A 97 -24.92 5.06 -5.92
CA LYS A 97 -26.19 4.34 -6.13
C LYS A 97 -27.06 4.28 -4.87
N LEU A 98 -26.46 4.01 -3.70
CA LEU A 98 -27.20 3.97 -2.44
C LEU A 98 -27.78 5.34 -2.07
N LEU A 99 -27.04 6.42 -2.33
CA LEU A 99 -27.54 7.78 -2.12
C LEU A 99 -28.69 8.11 -3.07
N GLU A 100 -28.58 7.77 -4.35
CA GLU A 100 -29.66 7.95 -5.34
C GLU A 100 -30.93 7.17 -4.95
N MET A 101 -30.77 5.90 -4.55
CA MET A 101 -31.88 5.07 -4.07
C MET A 101 -32.57 5.71 -2.87
N ARG A 102 -31.80 6.16 -1.89
CA ARG A 102 -32.33 6.83 -0.69
C ARG A 102 -33.11 8.09 -1.04
N GLU A 103 -32.59 8.93 -1.94
CA GLU A 103 -33.32 10.13 -2.38
C GLU A 103 -34.60 9.78 -3.14
N ALA A 104 -34.56 8.78 -4.02
CA ALA A 104 -35.72 8.33 -4.77
C ALA A 104 -36.81 7.73 -3.85
N GLU A 105 -36.42 7.08 -2.76
CA GLU A 105 -37.35 6.63 -1.71
C GLU A 105 -37.95 7.81 -0.94
N MET A 106 -37.13 8.79 -0.54
CA MET A 106 -37.63 9.99 0.13
C MET A 106 -38.66 10.76 -0.71
N ARG A 107 -38.41 10.90 -2.04
CA ARG A 107 -39.35 11.51 -2.99
C ARG A 107 -40.64 10.71 -3.19
N ARG A 108 -40.60 9.38 -3.02
CA ARG A 108 -41.78 8.51 -3.14
C ARG A 108 -42.66 8.53 -1.89
N ASN A 109 -42.06 8.75 -0.71
CA ASN A 109 -42.74 8.75 0.58
C ASN A 109 -43.28 10.12 1.01
N SER A 110 -42.93 11.19 0.29
CA SER A 110 -43.47 12.55 0.45
C SER A 110 -44.72 12.77 -0.40
#